data_AF-K0J749-F1
#
_entry.id   AF-K0J749-F1
#
_cell.length_a   1.000
_cell.length_b   1.000
_cell.length_c   1.000
_cell.angle_alpha   90.00
_cell.angle_beta   90.00
_cell.angle_gamma   90.00
#
_symmetry.space_group_name_H-M   'P 1'
#
loop_
_entity.id
_entity.type
_entity.pdbx_description
1 polymer ?
#
loop_
_entity_poly.entity_id
_entity_poly.type
_entity_poly.pdbx_seq_one_letter_code
_entity_poly.pdbx_strand_id
1 'polypeptide(L)'
;MIVLFPVLLLMVGLLCTPAYIVSRRRADESKWFLVAALPAIVLWISLTAFGYGAQSLSNIIEIFWILAAAIVLCYSKVFIVDRKIRKPKKATYSMIALLALGAFLLRTFMPVLPE
;
A
#
# COMPACT_ATOMS: atom_id res chain seq x y z
N MET A 1 8.64 -2.07 -17.18
CA MET A 1 7.88 -1.33 -16.13
C MET A 1 6.37 -1.36 -16.36
N ILE A 2 5.87 -1.00 -17.55
CA ILE A 2 4.41 -0.88 -17.84
C ILE A 2 3.62 -2.17 -17.53
N VAL A 3 4.18 -3.36 -17.78
CA VAL A 3 3.50 -4.65 -17.49
C VAL A 3 3.78 -5.16 -16.07
N LEU A 4 4.99 -4.93 -15.54
CA LEU A 4 5.37 -5.38 -14.20
C LEU A 4 4.47 -4.77 -13.13
N PHE A 5 4.14 -3.49 -13.29
CA PHE A 5 3.38 -2.73 -12.31
C PHE A 5 1.95 -3.23 -12.08
N PRO A 6 1.09 -3.41 -13.11
CA PRO A 6 -0.24 -3.99 -12.93
C PRO A 6 -0.19 -5.44 -12.43
N VAL A 7 0.81 -6.23 -12.83
CA VAL A 7 1.00 -7.61 -12.32
C VAL A 7 1.27 -7.60 -10.82
N LEU A 8 2.16 -6.74 -10.34
CA LEU A 8 2.47 -6.60 -8.92
C LEU A 8 1.26 -6.12 -8.11
N LEU A 9 0.51 -5.14 -8.63
CA LEU A 9 -0.73 -4.66 -8.01
C LEU A 9 -1.78 -5.77 -7.90
N LEU A 10 -1.98 -6.55 -8.97
CA LEU A 10 -2.89 -7.70 -8.96
C LEU A 10 -2.44 -8.76 -7.96
N MET A 11 -1.14 -9.04 -7.90
CA MET A 11 -0.57 -9.99 -6.95
C MET A 11 -0.81 -9.55 -5.49
N VAL A 12 -0.60 -8.27 -5.17
CA VAL A 12 -0.90 -7.74 -3.82
C VAL A 12 -2.41 -7.80 -3.52
N GLY A 13 -3.25 -7.44 -4.48
CA GLY A 13 -4.71 -7.57 -4.33
C GLY A 13 -5.12 -9.02 -4.04
N LEU A 14 -4.53 -9.98 -4.76
CA LEU A 14 -4.77 -11.41 -4.55
C LEU A 14 -4.31 -11.86 -3.16
N LEU A 15 -3.12 -11.44 -2.72
CA LEU A 15 -2.60 -11.75 -1.39
C LEU A 15 -3.41 -11.09 -0.26
N CYS A 16 -4.01 -9.93 -0.49
CA CYS A 16 -4.89 -9.26 0.47
C CYS A 16 -6.33 -9.82 0.48
N THR A 17 -6.70 -10.62 -0.53
CA THR A 17 -8.04 -11.22 -0.65
C THR A 17 -8.45 -12.08 0.55
N PRO A 18 -7.63 -13.00 1.08
CA PRO A 18 -8.00 -13.76 2.29
C PRO A 18 -8.28 -12.86 3.49
N ALA A 19 -7.45 -11.83 3.72
CA ALA A 19 -7.67 -10.85 4.80
C ALA A 19 -8.99 -10.08 4.59
N TYR A 20 -9.28 -9.67 3.34
CA TYR A 20 -10.54 -9.03 2.97
C TYR A 20 -11.76 -9.93 3.24
N ILE A 21 -11.71 -11.21 2.85
CA ILE A 21 -12.79 -12.16 3.08
C ILE A 21 -13.06 -12.32 4.58
N VAL A 22 -12.00 -12.44 5.39
CA VAL A 22 -12.14 -12.56 6.85
C VAL A 22 -12.78 -11.29 7.44
N SER A 23 -12.35 -10.11 7.03
CA SER A 23 -12.94 -8.88 7.54
C SER A 23 -14.38 -8.68 7.09
N ARG A 24 -14.69 -8.97 5.82
CA ARG A 24 -16.05 -8.87 5.28
C ARG A 24 -17.04 -9.84 5.93
N ARG A 25 -16.57 -11.01 6.37
CA ARG A 25 -17.40 -11.95 7.15
C ARG A 25 -17.70 -11.43 8.57
N ARG A 26 -16.83 -10.58 9.13
CA ARG A 26 -16.98 -10.03 10.47
C ARG A 26 -17.74 -8.70 10.49
N ALA A 27 -17.64 -7.91 9.43
CA ALA A 27 -18.27 -6.59 9.33
C ALA A 27 -18.33 -6.09 7.87
N ASP A 28 -19.06 -5.00 7.62
CA ASP A 28 -19.19 -4.39 6.29
C ASP A 28 -17.89 -3.63 5.89
N GLU A 29 -16.98 -4.35 5.22
CA GLU A 29 -15.68 -3.86 4.77
C GLU A 29 -15.76 -3.02 3.49
N SER A 30 -14.86 -2.04 3.34
CA SER A 30 -14.78 -1.22 2.14
C SER A 30 -14.15 -1.97 0.97
N LYS A 31 -14.72 -1.85 -0.24
CA LYS A 31 -14.13 -2.36 -1.49
C LYS A 31 -12.73 -1.78 -1.77
N TRP A 32 -12.44 -0.60 -1.21
CA TRP A 32 -11.13 0.05 -1.29
C TRP A 32 -10.00 -0.74 -0.62
N PHE A 33 -10.31 -1.72 0.23
CA PHE A 33 -9.31 -2.55 0.89
C PHE A 33 -8.43 -3.32 -0.10
N LEU A 34 -9.01 -3.87 -1.17
CA LEU A 34 -8.26 -4.65 -2.18
C LEU A 34 -7.35 -3.78 -3.06
N VAL A 35 -7.65 -2.49 -3.13
CA VAL A 35 -6.90 -1.50 -3.92
C VAL A 35 -6.25 -0.46 -3.01
N ALA A 36 -6.01 -0.78 -1.74
CA ALA A 36 -5.51 0.16 -0.75
C ALA A 36 -4.08 0.66 -1.05
N ALA A 37 -3.30 -0.11 -1.82
CA ALA A 37 -1.99 0.30 -2.29
C ALA A 37 -2.05 1.36 -3.41
N LEU A 38 -3.16 1.45 -4.14
CA LEU A 38 -3.29 2.28 -5.34
C LEU A 38 -3.14 3.78 -5.04
N PRO A 39 -3.75 4.37 -4.00
CA PRO A 39 -3.53 5.77 -3.66
C PRO A 39 -2.09 6.09 -3.29
N ALA A 40 -1.41 5.22 -2.52
CA ALA A 40 -0.02 5.40 -2.15
C ALA A 40 0.91 5.36 -3.37
N ILE A 41 0.60 4.47 -4.31
CA ILE A 41 1.25 4.37 -5.61
C ILE A 41 1.05 5.62 -6.46
N VAL A 42 -0.18 6.14 -6.55
CA VAL A 42 -0.48 7.33 -7.35
C VAL A 42 0.26 8.54 -6.78
N LEU A 43 0.30 8.66 -5.46
CA LEU A 43 1.11 9.68 -4.78
C LEU A 43 2.59 9.52 -5.13
N TRP A 44 3.13 8.31 -5.03
CA TRP A 44 4.51 8.00 -5.36
C TRP A 44 4.85 8.36 -6.83
N ILE A 45 4.02 7.94 -7.80
CA ILE A 45 4.21 8.28 -9.22
C ILE A 45 4.21 9.80 -9.41
N SER A 46 3.31 10.52 -8.73
CA SER A 46 3.23 11.98 -8.81
C SER A 46 4.51 12.63 -8.29
N LEU A 47 5.01 12.20 -7.12
CA LEU A 47 6.26 12.71 -6.54
C LEU A 47 7.46 12.45 -7.46
N THR A 48 7.54 11.24 -8.03
CA THR A 48 8.59 10.88 -8.99
C THR A 48 8.51 11.74 -10.25
N ALA A 49 7.30 11.99 -10.78
CA ALA A 49 7.09 12.84 -11.95
C ALA A 49 7.48 14.30 -11.72
N PHE A 50 7.34 14.82 -10.50
CA PHE A 50 7.83 16.14 -10.10
C PHE A 50 9.34 16.19 -9.84
N GLY A 51 10.06 15.07 -9.97
CA GLY A 51 11.49 15.01 -9.70
C GLY A 51 11.86 15.00 -8.23
N TYR A 52 10.90 14.73 -7.34
CA TYR A 52 11.15 14.61 -5.91
C TYR A 52 11.76 13.23 -5.59
N GLY A 53 12.83 13.18 -4.78
CA GLY A 53 13.51 11.94 -4.37
C GLY A 53 14.53 11.39 -5.38
N ALA A 54 15.24 10.32 -5.00
CA ALA A 54 16.28 9.70 -5.83
C ALA A 54 15.70 9.10 -7.14
N GLN A 55 16.34 9.35 -8.28
CA GLN A 55 15.91 8.83 -9.59
C GLN A 55 16.83 7.71 -10.09
N SER A 56 17.09 6.69 -9.26
CA SER A 56 17.91 5.53 -9.65
C SER A 56 17.15 4.22 -9.49
N LEU A 57 17.87 3.09 -9.36
CA LEU A 57 17.33 1.78 -9.00
C LEU A 57 16.44 1.82 -7.73
N SER A 58 16.62 2.85 -6.89
CA SER A 58 15.76 3.17 -5.74
C SER A 58 14.27 3.13 -6.10
N ASN A 59 13.86 3.67 -7.25
CA ASN A 59 12.47 3.71 -7.68
C ASN A 59 11.79 2.34 -7.70
N ILE A 60 12.52 1.32 -8.13
CA ILE A 60 12.02 -0.04 -8.25
C ILE A 60 11.83 -0.64 -6.85
N ILE A 61 12.83 -0.48 -6.00
CA ILE A 61 12.84 -1.00 -4.64
C ILE A 61 11.77 -0.30 -3.78
N GLU A 62 11.54 0.99 -3.98
CA GLU A 62 10.48 1.76 -3.30
C GLU A 62 9.10 1.14 -3.55
N ILE A 63 8.80 0.78 -4.79
CA ILE A 63 7.53 0.12 -5.15
C ILE A 63 7.39 -1.20 -4.39
N PHE A 64 8.44 -2.03 -4.34
CA PHE A 64 8.40 -3.29 -3.60
C PHE A 64 8.13 -3.07 -2.11
N TRP A 65 8.75 -2.06 -1.50
CA TRP A 65 8.50 -1.69 -0.10
C TRP A 65 7.07 -1.21 0.14
N ILE A 66 6.53 -0.35 -0.73
CA ILE A 66 5.14 0.13 -0.64
C ILE A 66 4.16 -1.04 -0.71
N LEU A 67 4.38 -1.96 -1.64
CA LEU A 67 3.55 -3.15 -1.83
C LEU A 67 3.64 -4.12 -0.65
N ALA A 68 4.85 -4.37 -0.15
CA ALA A 68 5.06 -5.21 1.03
C ALA A 68 4.40 -4.61 2.28
N ALA A 69 4.56 -3.29 2.48
CA ALA A 69 3.91 -2.56 3.57
C ALA A 69 2.38 -2.64 3.46
N ALA A 70 1.82 -2.60 2.24
CA ALA A 70 0.38 -2.74 2.03
C ALA A 70 -0.14 -4.10 2.51
N ILE A 71 0.58 -5.20 2.20
CA ILE A 71 0.21 -6.53 2.68
C ILE A 71 0.26 -6.57 4.21
N VAL A 72 1.37 -6.13 4.82
CA VAL A 72 1.56 -6.15 6.28
C VAL A 72 0.46 -5.35 6.97
N LEU A 73 0.15 -4.15 6.47
CA LEU A 73 -0.89 -3.30 7.02
C LEU A 73 -2.29 -3.90 6.83
N CYS A 74 -2.60 -4.49 5.68
CA CYS A 74 -3.87 -5.18 5.44
C CYS A 74 -4.10 -6.28 6.48
N TYR A 75 -3.12 -7.14 6.72
CA TYR A 75 -3.22 -8.20 7.72
C TYR A 75 -3.28 -7.64 9.14
N SER A 76 -2.40 -6.69 9.48
CA SER A 76 -2.39 -6.06 10.81
C SER A 76 -3.72 -5.39 11.13
N LYS A 77 -4.31 -4.70 10.15
CA LYS A 77 -5.62 -4.07 10.28
C LYS A 77 -6.72 -5.10 10.57
N VAL A 78 -6.76 -6.22 9.84
CA VAL A 78 -7.81 -7.25 10.03
C VAL A 78 -7.65 -8.00 11.35
N PHE A 79 -6.43 -8.39 11.72
CA PHE A 79 -6.21 -9.24 12.90
C PHE A 79 -6.07 -8.46 14.21
N ILE A 80 -5.60 -7.21 14.17
CA ILE A 80 -5.34 -6.39 15.35
C ILE A 80 -6.40 -5.29 15.47
N VAL A 81 -6.56 -4.45 14.44
CA VAL A 81 -7.39 -3.24 14.51
C VAL A 81 -8.87 -3.58 14.49
N ASP A 82 -9.33 -4.36 13.52
CA ASP A 82 -10.74 -4.74 13.37
C ASP A 82 -11.23 -5.61 14.54
N ARG A 83 -10.31 -6.30 15.24
CA ARG A 83 -10.62 -7.03 16.48
C ARG A 83 -10.93 -6.08 17.64
N LYS A 84 -10.28 -4.91 17.70
CA LYS A 84 -10.46 -3.90 18.76
C LYS A 84 -11.52 -2.86 18.42
N ILE A 85 -11.62 -2.48 17.15
CA ILE A 85 -12.42 -1.35 16.67
C ILE A 85 -13.45 -1.89 15.68
N ARG A 86 -14.74 -1.86 16.06
CA ARG A 86 -15.88 -2.31 15.22
C ARG A 86 -16.24 -1.31 14.09
N LYS A 87 -15.25 -0.66 13.47
CA LYS A 87 -15.43 0.34 12.40
C LYS A 87 -14.43 0.08 11.24
N PRO A 88 -14.55 -1.06 10.53
CA PRO A 88 -13.58 -1.50 9.52
C PRO A 88 -13.37 -0.49 8.39
N LYS A 89 -14.43 0.21 7.93
CA LYS A 89 -14.34 1.22 6.86
C LYS A 89 -13.40 2.36 7.24
N LYS A 90 -13.53 2.91 8.46
CA LYS A 90 -12.66 3.99 8.94
C LYS A 90 -11.21 3.51 9.05
N ALA A 91 -11.00 2.31 9.57
CA ALA A 91 -9.68 1.70 9.66
C ALA A 91 -9.03 1.51 8.28
N THR A 92 -9.80 1.15 7.25
CA THR A 92 -9.30 1.05 5.87
C THR A 92 -8.85 2.42 5.32
N TYR A 93 -9.59 3.50 5.57
CA TYR A 93 -9.14 4.84 5.19
C TYR A 93 -7.88 5.28 5.95
N SER A 94 -7.80 5.00 7.26
CA SER A 94 -6.59 5.27 8.05
C SER A 94 -5.38 4.48 7.54
N MET A 95 -5.58 3.23 7.14
CA MET A 95 -4.54 2.38 6.54
C MET A 95 -4.03 2.95 5.22
N ILE A 96 -4.94 3.41 4.34
CA ILE A 96 -4.57 4.07 3.08
C ILE A 96 -3.76 5.34 3.35
N ALA A 97 -4.19 6.16 4.31
CA ALA A 97 -3.46 7.38 4.69
C ALA A 97 -2.06 7.05 5.24
N LEU A 98 -1.92 6.01 6.06
CA LEU A 98 -0.64 5.52 6.57
C LEU A 98 0.26 5.02 5.43
N LEU A 99 -0.28 4.29 4.45
CA LEU A 99 0.47 3.84 3.28
C LEU A 99 0.96 5.02 2.42
N ALA A 100 0.11 6.01 2.19
CA ALA A 100 0.48 7.20 1.44
C ALA A 100 1.58 8.00 2.16
N LEU A 101 1.46 8.16 3.47
CA LEU A 101 2.50 8.81 4.29
C LEU A 101 3.80 8.00 4.29
N GLY A 102 3.72 6.67 4.38
CA GLY A 102 4.87 5.78 4.25
C GLY A 102 5.57 5.91 2.89
N ALA A 103 4.81 5.98 1.79
CA ALA A 103 5.35 6.19 0.45
C ALA A 103 6.06 7.55 0.33
N PHE A 104 5.49 8.61 0.91
CA PHE A 104 6.12 9.93 0.95
C PHE A 104 7.44 9.89 1.74
N LEU A 105 7.44 9.32 2.95
CA LEU A 105 8.64 9.21 3.78
C LEU A 105 9.72 8.38 3.09
N LEU A 106 9.33 7.24 2.50
CA LEU A 106 10.24 6.39 1.75
C LEU A 106 10.91 7.20 0.64
N ARG A 107 10.13 8.01 -0.09
CA ARG A 107 10.65 8.88 -1.15
C ARG A 107 11.61 9.96 -0.64
N THR A 108 11.32 10.54 0.52
CA THR A 108 12.15 11.59 1.14
C THR A 108 13.48 11.05 1.67
N PHE A 109 13.47 9.84 2.23
CA PHE A 109 14.62 9.30 2.96
C PHE A 109 15.42 8.23 2.21
N MET A 110 14.92 7.69 1.10
CA MET A 110 15.67 6.65 0.40
C MET A 110 16.93 7.24 -0.26
N PRO A 111 18.12 6.70 0.05
CA PRO A 111 19.35 7.16 -0.57
C PRO A 111 19.42 6.74 -2.03
N VAL A 112 20.21 7.47 -2.81
CA VAL A 112 20.54 7.07 -4.19
C VAL A 112 21.31 5.76 -4.14
N LEU A 113 20.75 4.72 -4.73
CA LEU A 113 21.45 3.45 -4.92
C LEU A 113 22.22 3.49 -6.25
N PRO A 114 23.52 3.15 -6.25
CA PRO A 114 24.29 3.00 -7.49
C PRO A 114 23.72 1.84 -8.32
N GLU A 115 23.85 1.98 -9.64
CA GLU A 115 23.24 1.12 -10.66
C GLU A 115 23.77 -0.31 -10.66
#